data_AF-A0A7M1NVV9-F1
#
_entry.id   AF-A0A7M1NVV9-F1
#
_cell.length_a   1.000
_cell.length_b   1.000
_cell.length_c   1.000
_cell.angle_alpha   90.00
_cell.angle_beta   90.00
_cell.angle_gamma   90.00
#
_symmetry.space_group_name_H-M   'P 1'
#
loop_
_entity.id
_entity.type
_entity.pdbx_description
1 polymer ?
#
loop_
_entity_poly.entity_id
_entity_poly.type
_entity_poly.pdbx_seq_one_letter_code
_entity_poly.pdbx_strand_id
1 'polypeptide(L)' 'MNKGILKAIKKCNGQKELAKKCGVTQMAVSYWLNNKTQPSAEKLALIVLATEFEVKPWEIIPSKAIKQVFTRN' A
#
# COMPACT_ATOMS: atom_id res chain seq x y z
N MET A 1 4.78 7.17 10.43
CA MET A 1 4.25 7.29 9.05
C MET A 1 4.78 6.13 8.20
N ASN A 2 3.89 5.41 7.53
CA ASN A 2 4.19 4.26 6.68
C ASN A 2 4.84 4.73 5.37
N LYS A 3 6.11 4.36 5.15
CA LYS A 3 6.88 4.82 3.99
C LYS A 3 6.37 4.23 2.66
N GLY A 4 5.94 2.96 2.65
CA GLY A 4 5.36 2.32 1.47
C GLY A 4 4.05 2.99 1.05
N ILE A 5 3.16 3.27 2.00
CA ILE A 5 1.91 4.01 1.72
C ILE A 5 2.21 5.43 1.25
N LEU A 6 3.17 6.13 1.86
CA LEU A 6 3.56 7.47 1.40
C LEU A 6 4.04 7.46 -0.05
N LYS A 7 4.87 6.48 -0.42
CA LYS A 7 5.34 6.28 -1.80
C LYS A 7 4.17 6.01 -2.75
N ALA A 8 3.23 5.17 -2.36
CA ALA A 8 2.03 4.88 -3.14
C ALA A 8 1.16 6.13 -3.36
N ILE A 9 0.97 6.94 -2.32
CA ILE A 9 0.24 8.22 -2.39
C ILE A 9 0.91 9.16 -3.40
N LYS A 10 2.25 9.29 -3.35
CA LYS A 10 2.98 10.14 -4.31
C LYS A 10 2.82 9.66 -5.74
N LYS A 11 2.97 8.35 -5.99
CA LYS A 11 2.81 7.75 -7.33
C LYS A 11 1.39 7.91 -7.87
N CYS A 12 0.38 7.87 -6.99
CA CYS A 12 -1.02 8.03 -7.38
C CYS A 12 -1.51 9.49 -7.37
N ASN A 13 -0.66 10.51 -7.19
CA ASN A 13 -1.07 11.92 -7.09
C ASN A 13 -2.01 12.25 -5.93
N GLY A 14 -1.88 11.55 -4.80
CA GLY A 14 -2.55 11.89 -3.54
C GLY A 14 -3.41 10.77 -2.94
N GLN A 15 -3.86 11.00 -1.70
CA GLN A 15 -4.65 10.01 -0.96
C GLN A 15 -6.01 9.74 -1.61
N LYS A 16 -6.65 10.76 -2.18
CA LYS A 16 -7.97 10.65 -2.82
C LYS A 16 -7.92 9.74 -4.04
N GLU A 17 -6.89 9.87 -4.87
CA GLU A 17 -6.76 9.09 -6.10
C GLU A 17 -6.30 7.65 -5.82
N LEU A 18 -5.39 7.44 -4.86
CA LEU A 18 -5.07 6.10 -4.37
C LEU A 18 -6.32 5.40 -3.79
N ALA A 19 -7.13 6.12 -3.02
CA ALA A 19 -8.37 5.59 -2.44
C ALA A 19 -9.36 5.16 -3.53
N LYS A 20 -9.54 5.99 -4.57
CA LYS A 20 -10.39 5.68 -5.74
C LYS A 20 -9.92 4.40 -6.44
N LYS A 21 -8.62 4.28 -6.74
CA LYS A 21 -8.04 3.08 -7.37
C LYS A 21 -8.21 1.82 -6.53
N CYS A 22 -8.22 1.94 -5.20
CA CYS A 22 -8.35 0.81 -4.28
C CYS A 22 -9.80 0.53 -3.85
N GLY A 23 -10.78 1.34 -4.29
CA GLY A 23 -12.18 1.22 -3.89
C GLY A 23 -12.41 1.42 -2.38
N VAL A 24 -11.70 2.37 -1.77
CA VAL A 24 -11.80 2.69 -0.33
C VAL A 24 -11.98 4.20 -0.12
N THR A 25 -12.16 4.62 1.13
CA THR A 25 -12.23 6.05 1.49
C THR A 25 -10.82 6.65 1.62
N GLN A 26 -10.70 7.98 1.41
CA GLN A 26 -9.46 8.71 1.68
C GLN A 26 -8.99 8.54 3.14
N MET A 27 -9.95 8.46 4.08
CA MET A 27 -9.67 8.25 5.50
C MET A 27 -9.00 6.89 5.77
N ALA A 28 -9.40 5.83 5.06
CA ALA A 28 -8.74 4.53 5.17
C ALA A 28 -7.26 4.63 4.75
N VAL A 29 -6.97 5.34 3.66
CA VAL A 29 -5.59 5.59 3.20
C VAL A 29 -4.80 6.40 4.24
N SER A 30 -5.42 7.42 4.85
CA SER A 30 -4.81 8.20 5.93
C SER A 30 -4.52 7.33 7.16
N TYR A 31 -5.38 6.37 7.50
CA TYR A 31 -5.15 5.45 8.61
C TYR A 31 -3.98 4.51 8.32
N TRP A 32 -3.87 3.97 7.11
CA TRP A 32 -2.71 3.19 6.68
C TRP A 32 -1.42 4.00 6.69
N LEU A 33 -1.45 5.25 6.21
CA LEU A 33 -0.31 6.16 6.22
C LEU A 33 0.19 6.42 7.65
N ASN A 34 -0.73 6.53 8.60
CA ASN A 34 -0.42 6.79 10.00
C ASN A 34 -0.28 5.52 10.85
N ASN A 35 -0.25 4.33 10.24
CA ASN A 35 -0.19 3.03 10.93
C ASN A 35 -1.31 2.82 11.97
N LYS A 36 -2.46 3.48 11.82
CA LYS A 36 -3.64 3.25 12.68
C LYS A 36 -4.32 1.92 12.38
N THR A 37 -4.27 1.52 11.12
CA THR A 37 -4.75 0.22 10.62
C THR A 37 -3.79 -0.28 9.55
N GLN A 38 -3.90 -1.56 9.22
CA GLN A 38 -3.19 -2.17 8.09
C GLN A 38 -4.16 -2.47 6.93
N PRO A 39 -3.73 -2.34 5.67
CA PRO A 39 -4.53 -2.80 4.54
C PRO A 39 -4.67 -4.33 4.59
N SER A 40 -5.85 -4.84 4.21
CA SER A 40 -6.05 -6.28 4.01
C SER A 40 -5.20 -6.79 2.84
N ALA A 41 -5.07 -8.11 2.68
CA ALA A 41 -4.32 -8.70 1.56
C ALA A 41 -4.86 -8.24 0.19
N GLU A 42 -6.18 -8.15 0.03
CA GLU A 42 -6.83 -7.63 -1.18
C GLU A 42 -6.43 -6.17 -1.44
N LYS A 43 -6.51 -5.30 -0.42
CA LYS A 43 -6.14 -3.89 -0.57
C LYS A 43 -4.64 -3.71 -0.80
N LEU A 44 -3.82 -4.57 -0.21
CA LEU A 44 -2.38 -4.60 -0.46
C LEU A 44 -2.10 -4.90 -1.94
N ALA A 45 -2.78 -5.88 -2.54
CA ALA A 45 -2.67 -6.18 -3.96
C ALA A 45 -3.13 -5.00 -4.84
N LEU A 46 -4.26 -4.37 -4.50
CA LEU A 46 -4.74 -3.20 -5.24
C LEU A 46 -3.78 -2.01 -5.17
N ILE A 47 -3.13 -1.76 -4.03
CA ILE A 47 -2.10 -0.70 -3.91
C ILE A 47 -0.90 -1.00 -4.81
N VAL A 48 -0.44 -2.25 -4.84
CA VAL A 48 0.68 -2.67 -5.71
C VAL A 48 0.31 -2.48 -7.18
N LEU A 49 -0.91 -2.87 -7.59
CA LEU A 49 -1.41 -2.65 -8.94
C LEU A 49 -1.57 -1.17 -9.29
N ALA A 50 -2.14 -0.38 -8.38
CA ALA A 50 -2.35 1.06 -8.55
C ALA A 50 -1.04 1.84 -8.72
N THR A 51 0.07 1.28 -8.23
CA THR A 51 1.42 1.85 -8.31
C THR A 51 2.28 1.20 -9.39
N GLU A 52 1.68 0.44 -10.31
CA GLU A 52 2.40 -0.22 -11.42
C GLU A 52 3.56 -1.09 -10.91
N PHE A 53 3.36 -1.75 -9.76
CA PHE A 53 4.35 -2.58 -9.08
C PHE A 53 5.62 -1.83 -8.59
N GLU A 54 5.66 -0.50 -8.62
CA GLU A 54 6.77 0.29 -8.05
C GLU A 54 6.81 0.24 -6.52
N VAL A 55 5.65 0.09 -5.87
CA VAL A 55 5.56 -0.15 -4.43
C VAL A 55 5.36 -1.63 -4.19
N LYS A 56 6.27 -2.24 -3.43
CA LYS A 56 6.23 -3.67 -3.11
C LYS A 56 5.42 -3.91 -1.82
N PRO A 57 4.76 -5.08 -1.69
CA PRO A 57 3.98 -5.42 -0.50
C PRO A 57 4.75 -5.25 0.82
N TRP A 58 6.03 -5.63 0.84
CA TRP A 58 6.89 -5.53 2.03
C TRP A 58 7.37 -4.11 2.35
N GLU A 59 7.20 -3.14 1.45
CA GLU A 59 7.39 -1.72 1.76
C GLU A 59 6.21 -1.15 2.55
N ILE A 60 5.01 -1.73 2.38
CA ILE A 60 3.77 -1.32 3.05
C ILE A 60 3.60 -2.07 4.38
N ILE A 61 3.78 -3.39 4.36
CA ILE A 61 3.77 -4.24 5.55
C ILE A 61 5.18 -4.83 5.68
N PRO A 62 6.08 -4.19 6.45
CA PRO A 62 7.47 -4.62 6.58
C PRO A 62 7.59 -5.92 7.38
N SER A 63 7.26 -7.02 6.72
CA SER A 63 7.33 -8.38 7.24
C SER A 63 8.33 -9.18 6.42
N LYS A 64 9.28 -9.82 7.11
CA LYS A 64 10.27 -10.72 6.50
C LYS A 64 9.58 -11.89 5.80
N ALA A 65 8.49 -12.41 6.35
CA ALA A 65 7.72 -13.50 5.77
C ALA A 65 7.09 -13.10 4.42
N ILE A 66 6.48 -11.91 4.36
CA ILE A 66 5.91 -11.38 3.10
C ILE A 66 7.02 -11.26 2.05
N LYS A 67 8.16 -10.65 2.38
CA LYS A 67 9.27 -10.53 1.43
C LYS A 67 9.72 -11.89 0.90
N GLN A 68 9.89 -12.89 1.77
CA GLN A 68 10.32 -14.23 1.37
C GLN A 68 9.33 -14.94 0.43
N VAL A 69 8.02 -14.76 0.60
CA VAL A 69 7.02 -15.34 -0.31
C VAL A 69 7.16 -14.80 -1.74
N PHE A 70 7.52 -13.52 -1.89
CA PHE A 70 7.62 -12.87 -3.20
C PHE A 70 9.03 -12.88 -3.82
N THR A 71 10.06 -13.30 -3.08
CA THR A 71 11.46 -13.32 -3.56
C THR A 71 12.10 -14.70 -3.56
N ARG A 72 11.35 -15.77 -3.29
CA ARG A 72 11.86 -17.13 -3.39
C ARG A 72 11.93 -17.56 -4.86
N ASN A 73 13.15 -17.60 -5.39
CA ASN A 73 13.57 -18.51 -6.45
C ASN A 73 13.89 -19.88 -5.85
#